data_AF-A0A0L8JNH0-F1
#
_entry.id   AF-A0A0L8JNH0-F1
#
_cell.length_a   1.000
_cell.length_b   1.000
_cell.length_c   1.000
_cell.angle_alpha   90.00
_cell.angle_beta   90.00
_cell.angle_gamma   90.00
#
_symmetry.space_group_name_H-M   'P 1'
#
loop_
_entity.id
_entity.type
_entity.pdbx_description
1 polymer ?
#
loop_
_entity_poly.entity_id
_entity_poly.type
_entity_poly.pdbx_seq_one_letter_code
_entity_poly.pdbx_strand_id
1 'polypeptide(L)'
;MGEPRDEFAGAGARARRALVREVEAEGELADPAWRAAFEEVPRHLFVPYYYVPGPGGYERLWSGDPDAGRRERWLRGAYEDTAIATRVRDGELVSSASQPSLMALMLRALDVRDGDDVLEIGAGTGYHAALLCHRLGDRHVTTVDLDEEIAESARTHLAAAGYRPAVLAADGARGCPEHAPYDRIVATCEVPSVPYPWLAQCRPDALVLAPLSTGLVLLRVPDGTHAEGRFLTTSAYFVALRGAAARASGRGPAGDAGFRFLWGLAGEVLDRREALSLWLREGRPERERFGVTVSGDRQWAWLDDPGGPYAWPLPEA
;
A
#
# COMPACT_ATOMS: atom_id res chain seq x y z
N MET A 1 -16.08 19.20 -26.38
CA MET A 1 -16.69 18.91 -25.06
C MET A 1 -15.65 19.34 -24.05
N GLY A 2 -15.87 20.46 -23.36
CA GLY A 2 -14.86 21.01 -22.43
C GLY A 2 -14.63 20.04 -21.27
N GLU A 3 -13.39 19.90 -20.81
CA GLU A 3 -13.11 19.12 -19.60
C GLU A 3 -13.98 19.62 -18.45
N PRO A 4 -14.65 18.72 -17.71
CA PRO A 4 -15.45 19.12 -16.56
C PRO A 4 -14.54 19.84 -15.57
N ARG A 5 -14.86 21.10 -15.30
CA ARG A 5 -14.09 21.95 -14.38
C ARG A 5 -14.31 21.44 -12.96
N ASP A 6 -13.22 21.13 -12.26
CA ASP A 6 -13.26 20.77 -10.83
C ASP A 6 -13.84 21.92 -10.01
N GLU A 7 -15.10 21.76 -9.58
CA GLU A 7 -15.83 22.74 -8.77
C GLU A 7 -15.30 22.82 -7.33
N PHE A 8 -14.58 21.80 -6.87
CA PHE A 8 -14.03 21.71 -5.52
C PHE A 8 -12.59 22.23 -5.44
N ALA A 9 -11.93 22.55 -6.55
CA ALA A 9 -10.51 22.92 -6.62
C ALA A 9 -10.06 23.87 -5.49
N GLY A 10 -10.81 24.96 -5.26
CA GLY A 10 -10.47 25.95 -4.24
C GLY A 10 -10.62 25.44 -2.80
N ALA A 11 -11.67 24.68 -2.51
CA ALA A 11 -11.90 24.09 -1.19
C ALA A 11 -10.97 22.90 -0.94
N GLY A 12 -10.78 22.05 -1.96
CA GLY A 12 -9.86 20.93 -1.97
C GLY A 12 -8.42 21.37 -1.75
N ALA A 13 -7.97 22.46 -2.38
CA ALA A 13 -6.63 23.01 -2.13
C ALA A 13 -6.42 23.46 -0.68
N ARG A 14 -7.45 23.98 0.00
CA ARG A 14 -7.37 24.34 1.43
C ARG A 14 -7.28 23.09 2.31
N ALA A 15 -8.13 22.10 2.06
CA ALA A 15 -8.14 20.84 2.79
C ALA A 15 -6.83 20.06 2.59
N ARG A 16 -6.34 19.99 1.35
CA ARG A 16 -5.05 19.38 1.00
C ARG A 16 -3.87 20.01 1.73
N ARG A 17 -3.79 21.34 1.78
CA ARG A 17 -2.75 22.03 2.56
C ARG A 17 -2.83 21.72 4.06
N ALA A 18 -4.02 21.45 4.60
CA ALA A 18 -4.15 21.04 6.00
C ALA A 18 -3.59 19.63 6.22
N LEU A 19 -3.98 18.68 5.35
CA LEU A 19 -3.44 17.32 5.36
C LEU A 19 -1.91 17.31 5.23
N VAL A 20 -1.34 18.06 4.29
CA VAL A 20 0.12 18.11 4.10
C VAL A 20 0.84 18.55 5.38
N ARG A 21 0.33 19.56 6.09
CA ARG A 21 0.92 20.00 7.37
C ARG A 21 0.85 18.93 8.45
N GLU A 22 -0.23 18.15 8.48
CA GLU A 22 -0.41 17.04 9.42
C GLU A 22 0.61 15.93 9.13
N VAL A 23 0.70 15.48 7.88
CA VAL A 23 1.66 14.44 7.47
C VAL A 23 3.12 14.91 7.61
N GLU A 24 3.41 16.19 7.36
CA GLU A 24 4.75 16.75 7.57
C GLU A 24 5.14 16.76 9.05
N ALA A 25 4.20 17.02 9.96
CA ALA A 25 4.46 17.02 11.40
C ALA A 25 4.85 15.63 11.93
N GLU A 26 4.48 14.57 11.22
CA GLU A 26 4.89 13.18 11.50
C GLU A 26 6.26 12.83 10.92
N GLY A 27 6.88 13.73 10.15
CA GLY A 27 8.22 13.58 9.58
C GLY A 27 8.26 12.85 8.23
N GLU A 28 7.11 12.54 7.63
CA GLU A 28 7.03 11.70 6.43
C GLU A 28 7.21 12.47 5.11
N LEU A 29 7.21 13.81 5.14
CA LEU A 29 7.37 14.70 3.96
C LEU A 29 8.61 15.61 4.03
N ALA A 30 9.73 15.04 4.47
CA ALA A 30 11.02 15.74 4.50
C ALA A 30 11.57 16.00 3.07
N ASP A 31 11.28 15.13 2.10
CA ASP A 31 11.65 15.33 0.70
C ASP A 31 10.72 16.37 0.04
N PRO A 32 11.25 17.49 -0.49
CA PRO A 32 10.44 18.54 -1.10
C PRO A 32 9.69 18.06 -2.35
N ALA A 33 10.20 17.07 -3.08
CA ALA A 33 9.51 16.51 -4.26
C ALA A 33 8.24 15.77 -3.82
N TRP A 34 8.31 14.99 -2.75
CA TRP A 34 7.13 14.33 -2.19
C TRP A 34 6.13 15.31 -1.59
N ARG A 35 6.63 16.34 -0.89
CA ARG A 35 5.76 17.42 -0.40
C ARG A 35 4.98 18.07 -1.54
N ALA A 36 5.65 18.43 -2.64
CA ALA A 36 5.01 19.01 -3.81
C ALA A 36 3.94 18.08 -4.40
N ALA A 37 4.21 16.78 -4.52
CA ALA A 37 3.23 15.81 -4.98
C ALA A 37 1.96 15.81 -4.12
N PHE A 38 2.09 15.78 -2.79
CA PHE A 38 0.94 15.84 -1.89
C PHE A 38 0.24 17.22 -1.88
N GLU A 39 0.96 18.31 -2.17
CA GLU A 39 0.40 19.67 -2.27
C GLU A 39 -0.33 19.94 -3.58
N GLU A 40 -0.05 19.17 -4.63
CA GLU A 40 -0.57 19.41 -5.98
C GLU A 40 -1.59 18.37 -6.41
N VAL A 41 -1.40 17.08 -6.09
CA VAL A 41 -2.32 16.00 -6.50
C VAL A 41 -3.67 16.14 -5.77
N PRO A 42 -4.79 16.36 -6.49
CA PRO A 42 -6.09 16.58 -5.87
C PRO A 42 -6.73 15.25 -5.42
N ARG A 43 -6.38 14.75 -4.22
CA ARG A 43 -6.91 13.50 -3.63
C ARG A 43 -8.44 13.30 -3.77
N HIS A 44 -9.23 14.37 -3.69
CA HIS A 44 -10.69 14.29 -3.83
C HIS A 44 -11.17 13.82 -5.22
N LEU A 45 -10.36 13.97 -6.29
CA LEU A 45 -10.67 13.39 -7.61
C LEU A 45 -10.55 11.87 -7.62
N PHE A 46 -9.73 11.30 -6.73
CA PHE A 46 -9.53 9.86 -6.59
C PHE A 46 -10.53 9.20 -5.62
N VAL A 47 -11.25 10.02 -4.85
CA VAL A 47 -12.25 9.55 -3.87
C VAL A 47 -13.59 10.25 -4.13
N PRO A 48 -14.24 10.03 -5.30
CA PRO A 48 -15.50 10.69 -5.63
C PRO A 48 -16.63 10.31 -4.67
N TYR A 49 -16.49 9.20 -3.96
CA TYR A 49 -17.33 8.79 -2.85
C TYR A 49 -16.59 7.86 -1.89
N TYR A 50 -17.11 7.74 -0.68
CA TYR A 50 -16.68 6.76 0.31
C TYR A 50 -17.77 6.45 1.32
N TYR A 51 -17.53 5.43 2.15
CA TYR A 51 -18.46 4.95 3.15
C TYR A 51 -17.95 5.23 4.56
N VAL A 52 -18.84 5.71 5.43
CA VAL A 52 -18.58 5.93 6.86
C VAL A 52 -19.59 5.15 7.71
N PRO A 53 -19.24 4.70 8.93
CA PRO A 53 -20.20 4.08 9.83
C PRO A 53 -21.34 5.05 10.19
N GLY A 54 -22.57 4.54 10.24
CA GLY A 54 -23.77 5.31 10.59
C GLY A 54 -24.86 4.45 11.25
N PRO A 55 -25.99 5.07 11.69
CA PRO A 55 -27.03 4.41 12.51
C PRO A 55 -27.74 3.20 11.89
N GLY A 56 -27.48 2.88 10.62
CA GLY A 56 -28.05 1.74 9.89
C GLY A 56 -27.01 0.94 9.09
N GLY A 57 -25.73 1.00 9.46
CA GLY A 57 -24.64 0.35 8.74
C GLY A 57 -23.68 1.39 8.16
N TYR A 58 -23.55 1.42 6.83
CA TYR A 58 -22.67 2.36 6.13
C TYR A 58 -23.47 3.49 5.47
N GLU A 59 -23.02 4.72 5.70
CA GLU A 59 -23.49 5.93 5.01
C GLU A 59 -22.51 6.29 3.88
N ARG A 60 -23.04 6.56 2.68
CA ARG A 60 -22.23 7.05 1.56
C ARG A 60 -22.12 8.58 1.60
N LEU A 61 -20.88 9.06 1.53
CA LEU A 61 -20.53 10.47 1.29
C LEU A 61 -19.94 10.58 -0.12
N TRP A 62 -20.33 11.60 -0.88
CA TRP A 62 -19.96 11.70 -2.30
C TRP A 62 -20.03 13.14 -2.81
N SER A 63 -19.30 13.40 -3.90
CA SER A 63 -19.18 14.74 -4.50
C SER A 63 -20.49 15.27 -5.09
N GLY A 64 -21.34 14.38 -5.62
CA GLY A 64 -22.61 14.73 -6.26
C GLY A 64 -23.82 14.87 -5.32
N ASP A 65 -23.62 14.89 -4.00
CA ASP A 65 -24.72 14.98 -3.03
C ASP A 65 -25.50 16.30 -3.20
N PRO A 66 -26.85 16.31 -3.25
CA PRO A 66 -27.61 17.55 -3.37
C PRO A 66 -27.43 18.49 -2.17
N ASP A 67 -27.13 17.97 -0.97
CA ASP A 67 -26.92 18.77 0.23
C ASP A 67 -25.49 19.33 0.31
N ALA A 68 -25.38 20.66 0.43
CA ALA A 68 -24.08 21.33 0.45
C ALA A 68 -23.23 20.98 1.68
N GLY A 69 -23.87 20.76 2.84
CA GLY A 69 -23.18 20.34 4.06
C GLY A 69 -22.63 18.93 3.95
N ARG A 70 -23.35 18.01 3.29
CA ARG A 70 -22.88 16.66 2.98
C ARG A 70 -21.71 16.67 2.00
N ARG A 71 -21.74 17.53 0.96
CA ARG A 71 -20.59 17.72 0.05
C ARG A 71 -19.36 18.26 0.79
N GLU A 72 -19.54 19.21 1.71
CA GLU A 72 -18.43 19.70 2.54
C GLU A 72 -17.85 18.59 3.43
N ARG A 73 -18.72 17.78 4.05
CA ARG A 73 -18.30 16.64 4.87
C ARG A 73 -17.53 15.60 4.04
N TRP A 74 -18.00 15.28 2.84
CA TRP A 74 -17.29 14.42 1.88
C TRP A 74 -15.89 14.96 1.59
N LEU A 75 -15.79 16.24 1.19
CA LEU A 75 -14.51 16.83 0.82
C LEU A 75 -13.53 16.84 1.99
N ARG A 76 -14.01 17.14 3.20
CA ARG A 76 -13.20 17.10 4.42
C ARG A 76 -12.65 15.70 4.68
N GLY A 77 -13.50 14.68 4.68
CA GLY A 77 -13.05 13.31 4.94
C GLY A 77 -12.12 12.76 3.86
N ALA A 78 -12.28 13.17 2.59
CA ALA A 78 -11.31 12.84 1.53
C ALA A 78 -9.87 13.32 1.82
N TYR A 79 -9.71 14.30 2.73
CA TYR A 79 -8.42 14.85 3.16
C TYR A 79 -8.12 14.57 4.64
N GLU A 80 -8.85 13.68 5.31
CA GLU A 80 -8.45 13.18 6.62
C GLU A 80 -7.29 12.18 6.49
N ASP A 81 -6.37 12.20 7.45
CA ASP A 81 -5.27 11.24 7.52
C ASP A 81 -5.73 9.89 8.07
N THR A 82 -6.64 9.25 7.34
CA THR A 82 -7.16 7.92 7.68
C THR A 82 -7.37 7.11 6.40
N ALA A 83 -7.44 5.79 6.56
CA ALA A 83 -7.87 4.90 5.49
C ALA A 83 -9.38 5.05 5.29
N ILE A 84 -9.81 5.15 4.03
CA ILE A 84 -11.20 5.43 3.67
C ILE A 84 -11.76 4.28 2.86
N ALA A 85 -12.91 3.74 3.25
CA ALA A 85 -13.59 2.67 2.52
C ALA A 85 -14.22 3.20 1.22
N THR A 86 -13.72 2.76 0.06
CA THR A 86 -14.18 3.22 -1.26
C THR A 86 -15.02 2.18 -1.98
N ARG A 87 -14.93 0.90 -1.60
CA ARG A 87 -15.80 -0.15 -2.13
C ARG A 87 -16.10 -1.21 -1.08
N VAL A 88 -17.39 -1.46 -0.84
CA VAL A 88 -17.89 -2.53 0.03
C VAL A 88 -18.80 -3.42 -0.82
N ARG A 89 -18.55 -4.73 -0.83
CA ARG A 89 -19.42 -5.74 -1.47
C ARG A 89 -19.80 -6.78 -0.41
N ASP A 90 -21.09 -7.07 -0.26
CA ASP A 90 -21.63 -8.04 0.72
C ASP A 90 -21.17 -7.81 2.18
N GLY A 91 -20.92 -6.56 2.56
CA GLY A 91 -20.43 -6.18 3.89
C GLY A 91 -18.91 -6.26 4.08
N GLU A 92 -18.18 -6.79 3.10
CA GLU A 92 -16.72 -6.88 3.08
C GLU A 92 -16.08 -5.67 2.37
N LEU A 93 -14.98 -5.17 2.91
CA LEU A 93 -14.20 -4.09 2.31
C LEU A 93 -13.38 -4.63 1.13
N VAL A 94 -13.74 -4.23 -0.08
CA VAL A 94 -13.09 -4.69 -1.32
C VAL A 94 -11.98 -3.73 -1.75
N SER A 95 -12.15 -2.43 -1.49
CA SER A 95 -11.16 -1.41 -1.82
C SER A 95 -11.24 -0.26 -0.83
N SER A 96 -10.07 0.30 -0.53
CA SER A 96 -9.90 1.49 0.28
C SER A 96 -8.93 2.46 -0.38
N ALA A 97 -9.08 3.75 -0.07
CA ALA A 97 -7.99 4.70 -0.24
C ALA A 97 -7.12 4.64 1.02
N SER A 98 -5.84 4.33 0.85
CA SER A 98 -4.88 4.22 1.95
C SER A 98 -4.71 5.54 2.71
N GLN A 99 -4.28 5.43 3.95
CA GLN A 99 -3.94 6.57 4.80
C GLN A 99 -2.79 7.39 4.17
N PRO A 100 -2.92 8.71 4.00
CA PRO A 100 -1.91 9.57 3.39
C PRO A 100 -0.52 9.50 4.03
N SER A 101 -0.42 9.54 5.37
CA SER A 101 0.85 9.44 6.11
C SER A 101 1.53 8.10 5.85
N LEU A 102 0.78 6.99 5.87
CA LEU A 102 1.30 5.67 5.53
C LEU A 102 1.82 5.62 4.08
N MET A 103 1.13 6.25 3.13
CA MET A 103 1.60 6.33 1.74
C MET A 103 2.88 7.15 1.62
N ALA A 104 2.98 8.29 2.31
CA ALA A 104 4.20 9.10 2.35
C ALA A 104 5.38 8.32 2.93
N LEU A 105 5.14 7.58 4.03
CA LEU A 105 6.12 6.68 4.64
C LEU A 105 6.57 5.61 3.66
N MET A 106 5.65 4.97 2.93
CA MET A 106 5.98 3.94 1.95
C MET A 106 6.84 4.49 0.81
N LEU A 107 6.48 5.65 0.26
CA LEU A 107 7.25 6.32 -0.80
C LEU A 107 8.67 6.72 -0.33
N ARG A 108 8.80 7.19 0.92
CA ARG A 108 10.09 7.50 1.54
C ARG A 108 10.92 6.23 1.77
N ALA A 109 10.32 5.19 2.33
CA ALA A 109 11.01 3.94 2.66
C ALA A 109 11.48 3.19 1.41
N LEU A 110 10.70 3.27 0.32
CA LEU A 110 11.05 2.70 -0.98
C LEU A 110 12.22 3.43 -1.66
N ASP A 111 12.66 4.58 -1.13
CA ASP A 111 13.80 5.36 -1.66
C ASP A 111 13.69 5.56 -3.18
N VAL A 112 12.51 5.98 -3.64
CA VAL A 112 12.25 6.28 -5.05
C VAL A 112 13.06 7.50 -5.47
N ARG A 113 13.79 7.37 -6.57
CA ARG A 113 14.67 8.39 -7.14
C ARG A 113 14.20 8.79 -8.52
N ASP A 114 14.56 9.99 -8.92
CA ASP A 114 14.20 10.51 -10.24
C ASP A 114 14.76 9.60 -11.34
N GLY A 115 13.88 9.17 -12.25
CA GLY A 115 14.20 8.25 -13.33
C GLY A 115 14.04 6.76 -13.02
N ASP A 116 13.68 6.38 -11.79
CA ASP A 116 13.33 4.99 -11.44
C ASP A 116 12.07 4.55 -12.21
N ASP A 117 12.06 3.33 -12.75
CA ASP A 117 10.86 2.66 -13.24
C ASP A 117 10.16 1.93 -12.07
N VAL A 118 8.89 2.24 -11.81
CA VAL A 118 8.15 1.76 -10.63
C VAL A 118 6.93 0.92 -11.02
N LEU A 119 6.83 -0.26 -10.42
CA LEU A 119 5.62 -1.08 -10.42
C LEU A 119 4.85 -0.93 -9.11
N GLU A 120 3.60 -0.51 -9.20
CA GLU A 120 2.64 -0.58 -8.11
C GLU A 120 1.71 -1.80 -8.25
N ILE A 121 1.55 -2.55 -7.17
CA ILE A 121 0.60 -3.65 -7.03
C ILE A 121 -0.57 -3.21 -6.14
N GLY A 122 -1.74 -3.02 -6.76
CA GLY A 122 -2.96 -2.55 -6.10
C GLY A 122 -3.32 -1.11 -6.48
N ALA A 123 -3.66 -0.86 -7.75
CA ALA A 123 -3.98 0.49 -8.22
C ALA A 123 -5.07 1.18 -7.37
N GLY A 124 -6.08 0.43 -6.92
CA GLY A 124 -7.13 0.93 -6.05
C GLY A 124 -7.82 2.18 -6.63
N THR A 125 -7.70 3.30 -5.93
CA THR A 125 -8.27 4.57 -6.42
C THR A 125 -7.42 5.25 -7.49
N GLY A 126 -6.14 4.90 -7.63
CA GLY A 126 -5.15 5.56 -8.46
C GLY A 126 -4.37 6.69 -7.78
N TYR A 127 -4.66 7.02 -6.51
CA TYR A 127 -4.03 8.17 -5.83
C TYR A 127 -2.52 7.99 -5.64
N HIS A 128 -2.05 6.79 -5.26
CA HIS A 128 -0.62 6.53 -5.08
C HIS A 128 0.14 6.57 -6.40
N ALA A 129 -0.40 5.94 -7.45
CA ALA A 129 0.11 6.06 -8.81
C ALA A 129 0.21 7.53 -9.25
N ALA A 130 -0.74 8.39 -8.91
CA ALA A 130 -0.68 9.81 -9.22
C ALA A 130 0.46 10.54 -8.49
N LEU A 131 0.74 10.18 -7.24
CA LEU A 131 1.90 10.71 -6.50
C LEU A 131 3.21 10.27 -7.18
N LEU A 132 3.32 9.00 -7.55
CA LEU A 132 4.46 8.48 -8.32
C LEU A 132 4.62 9.20 -9.66
N CYS A 133 3.52 9.39 -10.41
CA CYS A 133 3.52 10.10 -11.69
C CYS A 133 3.93 11.57 -11.55
N HIS A 134 3.50 12.23 -10.48
CA HIS A 134 3.92 13.61 -10.20
C HIS A 134 5.44 13.73 -10.07
N ARG A 135 6.08 12.77 -9.36
CA ARG A 135 7.53 12.76 -9.18
C ARG A 135 8.29 12.28 -10.42
N LEU A 136 7.87 11.17 -11.02
CA LEU A 136 8.65 10.44 -12.02
C LEU A 136 8.21 10.72 -13.46
N GLY A 137 6.96 11.15 -13.65
CA GLY A 137 6.29 11.20 -14.94
C GLY A 137 5.64 9.87 -15.34
N ASP A 138 4.55 9.97 -16.10
CA ASP A 138 3.68 8.84 -16.47
C ASP A 138 4.39 7.61 -17.03
N ARG A 139 5.46 7.82 -17.81
CA ARG A 139 6.19 6.73 -18.50
C ARG A 139 6.95 5.80 -17.56
N HIS A 140 7.21 6.24 -16.33
CA HIS A 140 7.98 5.51 -15.33
C HIS A 140 7.09 4.79 -14.33
N VAL A 141 5.77 4.84 -14.49
CA VAL A 141 4.82 4.26 -13.53
C VAL A 141 3.93 3.25 -14.24
N THR A 142 3.97 2.02 -13.72
CA THR A 142 3.04 0.96 -14.06
C THR A 142 2.27 0.60 -12.79
N THR A 143 0.94 0.53 -12.87
CA THR A 143 0.10 0.11 -11.75
C THR A 143 -0.88 -0.97 -12.19
N VAL A 144 -1.08 -1.99 -11.35
CA VAL A 144 -1.96 -3.13 -11.64
C VAL A 144 -3.01 -3.31 -10.57
N ASP A 145 -4.21 -3.69 -10.96
CA ASP A 145 -5.27 -4.15 -10.04
C ASP A 145 -5.93 -5.40 -10.61
N LEU A 146 -6.42 -6.30 -9.76
CA LEU A 146 -7.07 -7.52 -10.21
C LEU A 146 -8.45 -7.25 -10.81
N ASP A 147 -9.17 -6.24 -10.28
CA ASP A 147 -10.55 -5.96 -10.67
C ASP A 147 -10.59 -4.90 -11.79
N GLU A 148 -11.09 -5.27 -12.97
CA GLU A 148 -11.18 -4.37 -14.13
C GLU A 148 -11.99 -3.10 -13.81
N GLU A 149 -13.05 -3.18 -12.99
CA GLU A 149 -13.82 -1.99 -12.62
C GLU A 149 -13.00 -1.03 -11.74
N ILE A 150 -12.05 -1.55 -10.96
CA ILE A 150 -11.14 -0.75 -10.14
C ILE A 150 -10.06 -0.13 -11.04
N ALA A 151 -9.46 -0.92 -11.93
CA ALA A 151 -8.47 -0.44 -12.89
C ALA A 151 -9.03 0.69 -13.77
N GLU A 152 -10.26 0.54 -14.30
CA GLU A 152 -10.89 1.57 -15.13
C GLU A 152 -11.26 2.83 -14.32
N SER A 153 -11.70 2.66 -13.07
CA SER A 153 -11.93 3.77 -12.16
C SER A 153 -10.63 4.53 -11.88
N ALA A 154 -9.52 3.83 -11.63
CA ALA A 154 -8.21 4.45 -11.46
C ALA A 154 -7.75 5.20 -12.72
N ARG A 155 -7.90 4.61 -13.91
CA ARG A 155 -7.63 5.31 -15.20
C ARG A 155 -8.41 6.61 -15.31
N THR A 156 -9.69 6.59 -14.95
CA THR A 156 -10.55 7.77 -15.00
C THR A 156 -10.09 8.86 -14.03
N HIS A 157 -9.77 8.51 -12.78
CA HIS A 157 -9.29 9.48 -11.79
C HIS A 157 -7.92 10.06 -12.13
N LEU A 158 -6.97 9.20 -12.51
CA LEU A 158 -5.67 9.60 -13.03
C LEU A 158 -5.85 10.55 -14.21
N ALA A 159 -6.76 10.20 -15.12
CA ALA A 159 -7.02 10.99 -16.30
C ALA A 159 -7.53 12.40 -15.97
N ALA A 160 -8.47 12.49 -15.03
CA ALA A 160 -9.02 13.75 -14.52
C ALA A 160 -7.99 14.60 -13.77
N ALA A 161 -6.99 13.96 -13.15
CA ALA A 161 -5.87 14.65 -12.50
C ALA A 161 -4.71 15.00 -13.45
N GLY A 162 -4.81 14.64 -14.73
CA GLY A 162 -3.81 14.95 -15.75
C GLY A 162 -2.73 13.89 -15.98
N TYR A 163 -2.80 12.73 -15.31
CA TYR A 163 -1.83 11.64 -15.42
C TYR A 163 -2.33 10.54 -16.36
N ARG A 164 -1.42 9.88 -17.07
CA ARG A 164 -1.70 8.74 -17.97
C ARG A 164 -0.62 7.62 -17.88
N PRO A 165 -0.34 7.07 -16.69
CA PRO A 165 0.55 5.92 -16.56
C PRO A 165 -0.06 4.65 -17.18
N ALA A 166 0.73 3.58 -17.26
CA ALA A 166 0.21 2.26 -17.60
C ALA A 166 -0.64 1.72 -16.44
N VAL A 167 -1.94 1.48 -16.69
CA VAL A 167 -2.89 0.92 -15.70
C VAL A 167 -3.49 -0.37 -16.25
N LEU A 168 -3.13 -1.52 -15.65
CA LEU A 168 -3.54 -2.83 -16.13
C LEU A 168 -4.50 -3.53 -15.17
N ALA A 169 -5.50 -4.22 -15.74
CA ALA A 169 -6.28 -5.20 -15.01
C ALA A 169 -5.57 -6.56 -15.10
N ALA A 170 -4.86 -6.94 -14.04
CA ALA A 170 -4.00 -8.13 -14.03
C ALA A 170 -3.83 -8.68 -12.61
N ASP A 171 -3.44 -9.96 -12.53
CA ASP A 171 -3.06 -10.56 -11.24
C ASP A 171 -1.73 -9.98 -10.76
N GLY A 172 -1.77 -9.18 -9.70
CA GLY A 172 -0.62 -8.53 -9.10
C GLY A 172 0.48 -9.49 -8.64
N ALA A 173 0.16 -10.75 -8.30
CA ALA A 173 1.16 -11.75 -7.96
C ALA A 173 2.13 -12.05 -9.12
N ARG A 174 1.67 -11.84 -10.37
CA ARG A 174 2.46 -12.04 -11.58
C ARG A 174 3.30 -10.82 -11.97
N GLY A 175 3.16 -9.69 -11.27
CA GLY A 175 3.74 -8.41 -11.66
C GLY A 175 3.21 -7.92 -13.02
N CYS A 176 4.05 -7.24 -13.78
CA CYS A 176 3.78 -6.84 -15.16
C CYS A 176 5.06 -6.98 -16.00
N PRO A 177 5.34 -8.18 -16.54
CA PRO A 177 6.56 -8.44 -17.30
C PRO A 177 6.65 -7.63 -18.61
N GLU A 178 5.52 -7.14 -19.13
CA GLU A 178 5.48 -6.35 -20.36
C GLU A 178 6.13 -4.97 -20.22
N HIS A 179 6.15 -4.42 -19.01
CA HIS A 179 6.77 -3.12 -18.69
C HIS A 179 8.02 -3.25 -17.81
N ALA A 180 8.42 -4.48 -17.50
CA ALA A 180 9.65 -4.77 -16.79
C ALA A 180 10.88 -4.36 -17.64
N PRO A 181 12.04 -4.11 -17.00
CA PRO A 181 12.31 -4.28 -15.57
C PRO A 181 12.15 -3.00 -14.74
N TYR A 182 11.98 -3.17 -13.43
CA TYR A 182 11.69 -2.10 -12.46
C TYR A 182 12.85 -1.83 -11.51
N ASP A 183 13.03 -0.56 -11.16
CA ASP A 183 13.93 -0.11 -10.10
C ASP A 183 13.27 -0.24 -8.73
N ARG A 184 11.94 -0.11 -8.67
CA ARG A 184 11.16 -0.23 -7.43
C ARG A 184 9.87 -0.99 -7.67
N ILE A 185 9.49 -1.83 -6.71
CA ILE A 185 8.17 -2.47 -6.66
C ILE A 185 7.53 -2.15 -5.32
N VAL A 186 6.27 -1.72 -5.33
CA VAL A 186 5.51 -1.43 -4.12
C VAL A 186 4.15 -2.07 -4.17
N ALA A 187 3.76 -2.75 -3.10
CA ALA A 187 2.41 -3.28 -2.95
C ALA A 187 1.60 -2.41 -2.00
N THR A 188 0.40 -2.04 -2.42
CA THR A 188 -0.62 -1.34 -1.62
C THR A 188 -1.77 -2.30 -1.25
N CYS A 189 -1.44 -3.59 -1.17
CA CYS A 189 -2.26 -4.68 -0.67
C CYS A 189 -1.38 -5.65 0.13
N GLU A 190 -1.96 -6.36 1.10
CA GLU A 190 -1.22 -7.32 1.93
C GLU A 190 -0.93 -8.61 1.15
N VAL A 191 0.33 -9.04 1.14
CA VAL A 191 0.74 -10.30 0.52
C VAL A 191 1.00 -11.39 1.57
N PRO A 192 0.68 -12.66 1.26
CA PRO A 192 1.00 -13.76 2.17
C PRO A 192 2.51 -14.04 2.23
N SER A 193 3.22 -13.73 1.14
CA SER A 193 4.67 -13.75 0.99
C SER A 193 5.04 -12.94 -0.27
N VAL A 194 6.30 -12.56 -0.46
CA VAL A 194 6.69 -11.77 -1.65
C VAL A 194 6.72 -12.69 -2.89
N PRO A 195 5.93 -12.41 -3.95
CA PRO A 195 5.89 -13.24 -5.14
C PRO A 195 7.23 -13.28 -5.88
N TYR A 196 7.70 -14.48 -6.22
CA TYR A 196 8.93 -14.67 -7.00
C TYR A 196 8.93 -13.92 -8.35
N PRO A 197 7.81 -13.80 -9.10
CA PRO A 197 7.77 -13.04 -10.33
C PRO A 197 8.17 -11.56 -10.18
N TRP A 198 8.01 -10.97 -8.99
CA TRP A 198 8.42 -9.57 -8.75
C TRP A 198 9.94 -9.44 -8.84
N LEU A 199 10.69 -10.33 -8.19
CA LEU A 199 12.15 -10.32 -8.21
C LEU A 199 12.68 -10.51 -9.63
N ALA A 200 12.10 -11.43 -10.39
CA ALA A 200 12.50 -11.68 -11.78
C ALA A 200 12.28 -10.46 -12.71
N GLN A 201 11.45 -9.50 -12.29
CA GLN A 201 11.17 -8.26 -13.02
C GLN A 201 11.96 -7.06 -12.47
N CYS A 202 12.80 -7.24 -11.46
CA CYS A 202 13.63 -6.18 -10.90
C CYS A 202 14.92 -5.99 -11.71
N ARG A 203 15.40 -4.73 -11.76
CA ARG A 203 16.81 -4.44 -12.04
C ARG A 203 17.67 -4.89 -10.85
N PRO A 204 18.99 -5.13 -11.04
CA PRO A 204 19.90 -5.32 -9.93
C PRO A 204 19.83 -4.15 -8.95
N ASP A 205 19.91 -4.46 -7.65
CA ASP A 205 19.81 -3.52 -6.53
C ASP A 205 18.45 -2.81 -6.37
N ALA A 206 17.40 -3.27 -7.05
CA ALA A 206 16.05 -2.76 -6.87
C ALA A 206 15.56 -2.93 -5.43
N LEU A 207 14.55 -2.14 -5.06
CA LEU A 207 13.87 -2.26 -3.77
C LEU A 207 12.43 -2.72 -3.95
N VAL A 208 11.99 -3.64 -3.09
CA VAL A 208 10.62 -4.13 -3.01
C VAL A 208 10.06 -3.78 -1.64
N LEU A 209 8.94 -3.05 -1.60
CA LEU A 209 8.23 -2.74 -0.36
C LEU A 209 6.85 -3.40 -0.37
N ALA A 210 6.58 -4.26 0.61
CA ALA A 210 5.34 -5.02 0.66
C ALA A 210 4.74 -5.06 2.08
N PRO A 211 3.42 -4.88 2.24
CA PRO A 211 2.73 -5.22 3.46
C PRO A 211 2.66 -6.73 3.63
N LEU A 212 3.13 -7.23 4.78
CA LEU A 212 3.15 -8.66 5.11
C LEU A 212 2.90 -8.83 6.62
N SER A 213 1.92 -9.64 6.99
CA SER A 213 1.59 -9.97 8.39
C SER A 213 1.39 -8.73 9.27
N THR A 214 0.68 -7.71 8.78
CA THR A 214 0.49 -6.40 9.45
C THR A 214 1.75 -5.54 9.63
N GLY A 215 2.87 -5.90 9.03
CA GLY A 215 4.08 -5.06 8.93
C GLY A 215 4.34 -4.60 7.49
N LEU A 216 5.34 -3.74 7.31
CA LEU A 216 5.89 -3.39 6.00
C LEU A 216 7.30 -3.95 5.90
N VAL A 217 7.58 -4.83 4.94
CA VAL A 217 8.93 -5.34 4.67
C VAL A 217 9.55 -4.62 3.49
N LEU A 218 10.76 -4.10 3.68
CA LEU A 218 11.59 -3.52 2.62
C LEU A 218 12.70 -4.51 2.28
N LEU A 219 12.70 -5.02 1.06
CA LEU A 219 13.70 -5.97 0.56
C LEU A 219 14.60 -5.29 -0.48
N ARG A 220 15.89 -5.59 -0.43
CA ARG A 220 16.84 -5.31 -1.52
C ARG A 220 16.94 -6.55 -2.40
N VAL A 221 16.89 -6.33 -3.71
CA VAL A 221 16.96 -7.38 -4.75
C VAL A 221 18.30 -7.25 -5.47
N PRO A 222 19.39 -7.87 -5.00
CA PRO A 222 20.68 -7.80 -5.70
C PRO A 222 20.63 -8.47 -7.08
N ASP A 223 19.81 -9.52 -7.21
CA ASP A 223 19.56 -10.21 -8.48
C ASP A 223 18.11 -10.74 -8.52
N GLY A 224 17.62 -11.10 -9.71
CA GLY A 224 16.23 -11.51 -9.90
C GLY A 224 15.83 -12.85 -9.25
N THR A 225 16.66 -13.42 -8.38
CA THR A 225 16.43 -14.69 -7.67
C THR A 225 16.65 -14.60 -6.16
N HIS A 226 17.19 -13.49 -5.67
CA HIS A 226 17.44 -13.26 -4.25
C HIS A 226 16.91 -11.90 -3.81
N ALA A 227 16.28 -11.87 -2.64
CA ALA A 227 15.93 -10.64 -1.97
C ALA A 227 16.05 -10.81 -0.45
N GLU A 228 16.55 -9.80 0.23
CA GLU A 228 16.64 -9.81 1.69
C GLU A 228 16.39 -8.43 2.27
N GLY A 229 15.77 -8.37 3.43
CA GLY A 229 15.59 -7.13 4.14
C GLY A 229 14.77 -7.28 5.40
N ARG A 230 14.39 -6.13 5.97
CA ARG A 230 13.79 -6.02 7.31
C ARG A 230 12.43 -5.37 7.27
N PHE A 231 11.65 -5.62 8.30
CA PHE A 231 10.43 -4.87 8.51
C PHE A 231 10.75 -3.45 8.99
N LEU A 232 9.90 -2.51 8.60
CA LEU A 232 9.87 -1.17 9.16
C LEU A 232 9.20 -1.21 10.55
N THR A 233 9.40 -0.15 11.32
CA THR A 233 8.83 0.01 12.66
C THR A 233 7.30 0.10 12.63
N THR A 234 6.76 0.71 11.57
CA THR A 234 5.35 1.01 11.40
C THR A 234 4.52 -0.25 11.08
N SER A 235 3.41 -0.42 11.81
CA SER A 235 2.38 -1.38 11.44
C SER A 235 1.57 -0.88 10.25
N ALA A 236 1.21 -1.78 9.34
CA ALA A 236 0.40 -1.44 8.19
C ALA A 236 -0.73 -2.44 8.00
N TYR A 237 -1.95 -1.92 7.83
CA TYR A 237 -3.14 -2.72 7.61
C TYR A 237 -3.66 -2.46 6.21
N PHE A 238 -3.62 -3.48 5.37
CA PHE A 238 -4.03 -3.41 3.99
C PHE A 238 -5.09 -4.47 3.68
N VAL A 239 -5.88 -4.24 2.63
CA VAL A 239 -6.72 -5.31 2.08
C VAL A 239 -5.83 -6.40 1.50
N ALA A 240 -6.20 -7.66 1.65
CA ALA A 240 -5.41 -8.78 1.15
C ALA A 240 -5.31 -8.77 -0.38
N LEU A 241 -4.14 -9.17 -0.90
CA LEU A 241 -3.95 -9.48 -2.30
C LEU A 241 -4.91 -10.62 -2.68
N ARG A 242 -5.64 -10.40 -3.77
CA ARG A 242 -6.58 -11.36 -4.34
C ARG A 242 -5.98 -11.94 -5.61
N GLY A 243 -6.43 -13.11 -6.04
CA GLY A 243 -5.90 -13.79 -7.24
C GLY A 243 -5.37 -15.18 -6.90
N ALA A 244 -4.53 -15.72 -7.79
CA ALA A 244 -4.04 -17.10 -7.66
C ALA A 244 -3.24 -17.34 -6.37
N ALA A 245 -2.57 -16.29 -5.86
CA ALA A 245 -1.77 -16.31 -4.65
C ALA A 245 -2.55 -16.00 -3.35
N ALA A 246 -3.87 -15.78 -3.42
CA ALA A 246 -4.63 -15.24 -2.29
C ALA A 246 -4.75 -16.23 -1.11
N ARG A 247 -4.70 -15.69 0.11
CA ARG A 247 -5.07 -16.40 1.35
C ARG A 247 -6.05 -15.56 2.17
N ALA A 248 -6.88 -16.22 2.97
CA ALA A 248 -7.88 -15.57 3.82
C ALA A 248 -7.20 -14.68 4.88
N SER A 249 -7.53 -13.39 4.90
CA SER A 249 -7.15 -12.48 5.98
C SER A 249 -7.97 -12.80 7.23
N GLY A 250 -7.39 -13.51 8.19
CA GLY A 250 -8.03 -13.75 9.47
C GLY A 250 -8.06 -12.49 10.33
N ARG A 251 -9.21 -12.17 10.95
CA ARG A 251 -9.23 -11.27 12.12
C ARG A 251 -8.40 -11.91 13.22
N GLY A 252 -7.16 -11.43 13.39
CA GLY A 252 -6.29 -11.89 14.48
C GLY A 252 -6.97 -11.66 15.85
N PRO A 253 -6.84 -12.60 16.80
CA PRO A 253 -7.49 -12.50 18.11
C PRO A 253 -7.01 -11.27 18.90
N ALA A 254 -7.76 -10.87 19.94
CA ALA A 254 -7.36 -9.77 20.83
C ALA A 254 -5.98 -10.02 21.48
N GLY A 255 -5.13 -8.97 21.55
CA GLY A 255 -3.78 -9.04 22.14
C GLY A 255 -2.84 -7.94 21.65
N ASP A 256 -1.62 -7.94 22.19
CA ASP A 256 -0.53 -7.02 21.83
C ASP A 256 -0.22 -7.07 20.31
N ALA A 257 0.03 -5.93 19.69
CA ALA A 257 0.26 -5.82 18.25
C ALA A 257 1.57 -6.45 17.78
N GLY A 258 2.62 -6.44 18.60
CA GLY A 258 3.90 -7.11 18.31
C GLY A 258 3.77 -8.63 18.40
N PHE A 259 3.04 -9.12 19.40
CA PHE A 259 2.72 -10.55 19.51
C PHE A 259 1.91 -11.07 18.30
N ARG A 260 0.86 -10.33 17.90
CA ARG A 260 0.04 -10.72 16.73
C ARG A 260 0.84 -10.73 15.43
N PHE A 261 1.75 -9.77 15.26
CA PHE A 261 2.67 -9.73 14.14
C PHE A 261 3.57 -10.97 14.09
N LEU A 262 4.27 -11.30 15.19
CA LEU A 262 5.11 -12.50 15.26
C LEU A 262 4.32 -13.76 14.93
N TRP A 263 3.14 -13.91 15.56
CA TRP A 263 2.34 -15.12 15.37
C TRP A 263 1.81 -15.24 13.94
N GLY A 264 1.33 -14.15 13.34
CA GLY A 264 0.93 -14.15 11.93
C GLY A 264 2.10 -14.46 11.00
N LEU A 265 3.29 -13.93 11.30
CA LEU A 265 4.49 -14.09 10.47
C LEU A 265 5.04 -15.52 10.51
N ALA A 266 5.03 -16.15 11.68
CA ALA A 266 5.44 -17.54 11.85
C ALA A 266 4.41 -18.54 11.27
N GLY A 267 3.18 -18.09 10.99
CA GLY A 267 2.12 -18.91 10.41
C GLY A 267 1.81 -20.14 11.25
N GLU A 268 1.67 -21.29 10.59
CA GLU A 268 1.35 -22.57 11.25
C GLU A 268 2.55 -23.22 11.97
N VAL A 269 3.74 -22.62 11.89
CA VAL A 269 4.98 -23.21 12.45
C VAL A 269 5.02 -23.06 13.97
N LEU A 270 4.47 -21.97 14.51
CA LEU A 270 4.38 -21.74 15.95
C LEU A 270 2.91 -21.75 16.37
N ASP A 271 2.59 -22.59 17.34
CA ASP A 271 1.31 -22.44 18.03
C ASP A 271 1.29 -21.13 18.85
N ARG A 272 0.09 -20.73 19.28
CA ARG A 272 -0.10 -19.47 20.03
C ARG A 272 0.77 -19.38 21.30
N ARG A 273 0.95 -20.49 22.03
CA ARG A 273 1.72 -20.55 23.28
C ARG A 273 3.22 -20.51 23.01
N GLU A 274 3.67 -21.18 21.96
CA GLU A 274 5.06 -21.17 21.52
C GLU A 274 5.47 -19.76 21.07
N ALA A 275 4.64 -19.13 20.23
CA ALA A 275 4.83 -17.74 19.80
C ALA A 275 4.87 -16.78 21.00
N LEU A 276 3.97 -16.94 21.98
CA LEU A 276 3.95 -16.07 23.16
C LEU A 276 5.19 -16.27 24.03
N SER A 277 5.61 -17.53 24.19
CA SER A 277 6.81 -17.88 24.96
C SER A 277 8.07 -17.32 24.31
N LEU A 278 8.18 -17.39 22.98
CA LEU A 278 9.26 -16.78 22.22
C LEU A 278 9.24 -15.25 22.37
N TRP A 279 8.09 -14.62 22.12
CA TRP A 279 7.94 -13.17 22.21
C TRP A 279 8.36 -12.63 23.59
N LEU A 280 7.97 -13.31 24.67
CA LEU A 280 8.36 -12.92 26.03
C LEU A 280 9.85 -13.18 26.32
N ARG A 281 10.41 -14.33 25.87
CA ARG A 281 11.83 -14.64 26.06
C ARG A 281 12.74 -13.65 25.34
N GLU A 282 12.37 -13.24 24.14
CA GLU A 282 13.14 -12.31 23.32
C GLU A 282 12.90 -10.83 23.66
N GLY A 283 12.26 -10.56 24.79
CA GLY A 283 12.09 -9.21 25.31
C GLY A 283 11.05 -8.38 24.55
N ARG A 284 10.02 -9.03 23.99
CA ARG A 284 8.97 -8.40 23.17
C ARG A 284 9.58 -7.69 21.96
N PRO A 285 10.23 -8.43 21.03
CA PRO A 285 10.94 -7.85 19.91
C PRO A 285 10.05 -6.93 19.07
N GLU A 286 10.58 -5.75 18.75
CA GLU A 286 9.99 -4.82 17.79
C GLU A 286 10.13 -5.34 16.35
N ARG A 287 9.30 -4.82 15.44
CA ARG A 287 9.21 -5.29 14.04
C ARG A 287 10.55 -5.23 13.30
N GLU A 288 11.37 -4.21 13.51
CA GLU A 288 12.67 -4.05 12.83
C GLU A 288 13.69 -5.17 13.11
N ARG A 289 13.50 -5.93 14.18
CA ARG A 289 14.32 -7.12 14.46
C ARG A 289 14.00 -8.26 13.51
N PHE A 290 12.81 -8.25 12.90
CA PHE A 290 12.38 -9.26 11.96
C PHE A 290 12.80 -8.89 10.53
N GLY A 291 12.99 -9.92 9.72
CA GLY A 291 13.20 -9.75 8.29
C GLY A 291 12.71 -10.94 7.49
N VAL A 292 12.90 -10.84 6.18
CA VAL A 292 12.53 -11.87 5.21
C VAL A 292 13.69 -12.06 4.25
N THR A 293 13.96 -13.31 3.91
CA THR A 293 14.88 -13.69 2.83
C THR A 293 14.12 -14.53 1.82
N VAL A 294 14.29 -14.18 0.55
CA VAL A 294 13.84 -14.90 -0.64
C VAL A 294 15.11 -15.39 -1.34
N SER A 295 15.20 -16.68 -1.64
CA SER A 295 16.36 -17.24 -2.33
C SER A 295 15.94 -18.45 -3.16
N GLY A 296 15.99 -18.33 -4.48
CA GLY A 296 15.54 -19.37 -5.39
C GLY A 296 14.04 -19.62 -5.23
N ASP A 297 13.67 -20.85 -4.86
CA ASP A 297 12.29 -21.32 -4.65
C ASP A 297 11.87 -21.30 -3.17
N ARG A 298 12.68 -20.69 -2.29
CA ARG A 298 12.41 -20.62 -0.86
C ARG A 298 12.29 -19.19 -0.37
N GLN A 299 11.39 -18.99 0.58
CA GLN A 299 11.24 -17.75 1.32
C GLN A 299 10.96 -18.05 2.79
N TRP A 300 11.61 -17.31 3.69
CA TRP A 300 11.42 -17.46 5.13
C TRP A 300 11.52 -16.11 5.83
N ALA A 301 10.73 -15.96 6.88
CA ALA A 301 10.86 -14.88 7.83
C ALA A 301 11.83 -15.29 8.94
N TRP A 302 12.48 -14.32 9.57
CA TRP A 302 13.45 -14.57 10.62
C TRP A 302 13.43 -13.48 11.70
N LEU A 303 13.94 -13.80 12.88
CA LEU A 303 14.20 -12.84 13.97
C LEU A 303 15.73 -12.68 14.13
N ASP A 304 16.18 -11.43 14.10
CA ASP A 304 17.56 -10.94 14.19
C ASP A 304 18.49 -11.34 13.04
N ASP A 305 18.58 -12.62 12.68
CA ASP A 305 19.54 -13.15 11.71
C ASP A 305 18.91 -14.20 10.77
N PRO A 306 19.12 -14.11 9.44
CA PRO A 306 18.54 -15.03 8.46
C PRO A 306 19.04 -16.48 8.57
N GLY A 307 20.24 -16.69 9.13
CA GLY A 307 20.81 -18.01 9.45
C GLY A 307 20.66 -18.39 10.93
N GLY A 308 19.92 -17.60 11.71
CA GLY A 308 19.71 -17.78 13.13
C GLY A 308 18.75 -18.92 13.48
N PRO A 309 18.55 -19.18 14.79
CA PRO A 309 17.68 -20.26 15.26
C PRO A 309 16.19 -19.96 15.09
N TYR A 310 15.82 -18.71 14.80
CA TYR A 310 14.44 -18.26 14.66
C TYR A 310 14.15 -17.91 13.20
N ALA A 311 13.78 -18.94 12.44
CA ALA A 311 13.39 -18.82 11.04
C ALA A 311 12.12 -19.64 10.77
N TRP A 312 11.20 -19.08 10.00
CA TRP A 312 9.91 -19.68 9.68
C TRP A 312 9.67 -19.64 8.17
N PRO A 313 9.40 -20.77 7.50
CA PRO A 313 9.03 -20.77 6.09
C PRO A 313 7.79 -19.91 5.87
N LEU A 314 7.85 -19.06 4.85
CA LEU A 314 6.69 -18.36 4.32
C LEU A 314 6.07 -19.21 3.20
N PRO A 315 4.74 -19.10 2.97
CA PRO A 315 4.10 -19.85 1.89
C PRO A 315 4.62 -19.43 0.52
N GLU A 316 4.47 -20.32 -0.47
CA GLU A 316 4.62 -19.92 -1.87
C GLU A 316 3.49 -18.96 -2.26
N ALA A 317 3.85 -17.87 -2.94
CA ALA A 317 2.95 -16.89 -3.54
C ALA A 317 3.00 -16.98 -5.06
#